data_AF-A0A401K9R0-F1
#
_entry.id   AF-A0A401K9R0-F1
#
_cell.length_a   1.000
_cell.length_b   1.000
_cell.length_c   1.000
_cell.angle_alpha   90.00
_cell.angle_beta   90.00
_cell.angle_gamma   90.00
#
_symmetry.space_group_name_H-M   'P 1'
#
loop_
_entity.id
_entity.type
_entity.pdbx_description
1 polymer ?
#
loop_
_entity_poly.entity_id
_entity_poly.type
_entity_poly.pdbx_seq_one_letter_code
_entity_poly.pdbx_strand_id
1 'polypeptide(L)' 'MTFPKGASAPDPSGLFNASLDGNTQRAIGFHEGDKVNEKALKARIQAAVAVNKAGAKR' A
#
# COMPACT_ATOMS: atom_id res chain seq x y z
N MET A 1 -1.73 -3.94 -8.00
CA MET A 1 -0.37 -3.57 -7.55
C MET A 1 -0.12 -4.13 -6.15
N THR A 2 1.02 -4.77 -5.88
CA THR A 2 1.26 -5.51 -4.63
C THR A 2 2.37 -4.87 -3.79
N PHE A 3 2.14 -4.76 -2.48
CA PHE A 3 3.10 -4.24 -1.51
C PHE A 3 3.53 -5.35 -0.53
N PRO A 4 4.76 -5.87 -0.64
CA PRO A 4 5.23 -7.00 0.16
C PRO A 4 5.41 -6.69 1.66
N LYS A 5 5.46 -5.41 2.06
CA LYS A 5 5.41 -4.95 3.46
C LYS A 5 4.16 -4.09 3.73
N GLY A 6 3.10 -4.33 2.98
CA GLY A 6 1.88 -3.52 2.98
C GLY A 6 1.10 -3.57 4.30
N ALA A 7 1.24 -4.63 5.09
CA ALA A 7 0.58 -4.78 6.39
C ALA A 7 1.09 -3.78 7.45
N SER A 8 2.35 -3.33 7.33
CA SER A 8 2.94 -2.33 8.23
C SER A 8 2.58 -0.90 7.86
N ALA A 9 1.95 -0.68 6.71
CA ALA A 9 1.56 0.65 6.24
C ALA A 9 0.07 0.89 6.56
N PRO A 10 -0.28 1.94 7.31
CA PRO A 10 -1.67 2.27 7.62
C PRO A 10 -2.42 2.72 6.35
N ASP A 11 -3.67 2.28 6.20
CA ASP A 11 -4.52 2.56 5.04
C ASP A 11 -5.82 3.27 5.44
N PRO A 12 -5.76 4.57 5.77
CA PRO A 12 -6.95 5.32 6.20
C PRO A 12 -7.96 5.55 5.07
N SER A 13 -7.56 5.36 3.81
CA SER A 13 -8.43 5.54 2.64
C SER A 13 -9.09 4.26 2.15
N GLY A 14 -8.80 3.10 2.77
CA GLY A 14 -9.36 1.81 2.33
C GLY A 14 -8.93 1.40 0.92
N LEU A 15 -7.77 1.85 0.44
CA LEU A 15 -7.25 1.51 -0.88
C LEU A 15 -6.82 0.04 -0.98
N PHE A 16 -6.61 -0.69 0.13
CA PHE A 16 -6.43 -2.15 0.06
C PHE A 16 -7.76 -2.83 -0.08
N ASN A 17 -8.12 -3.03 -1.32
CA ASN A 17 -9.28 -3.78 -1.77
C ASN A 17 -8.91 -5.21 -2.22
N ALA A 18 -7.61 -5.58 -2.20
CA ALA A 18 -7.15 -6.93 -2.54
C ALA A 18 -6.12 -7.49 -1.53
N SER A 19 -6.11 -8.81 -1.36
CA SER A 19 -5.22 -9.55 -0.44
C SER A 19 -5.27 -9.01 1.00
N LEU A 20 -6.47 -8.99 1.58
CA LEU A 20 -6.71 -8.53 2.97
C LEU A 20 -6.20 -9.51 4.04
N ASP A 21 -5.98 -10.77 3.66
CA ASP A 21 -5.57 -11.87 4.53
C ASP A 21 -4.04 -11.98 4.70
N GLY A 22 -3.27 -11.23 3.91
CA GLY A 22 -1.81 -11.23 3.98
C GLY A 22 -1.31 -10.53 5.24
N ASN A 23 -0.83 -11.30 6.23
CA ASN A 23 -0.19 -10.77 7.44
C ASN A 23 1.06 -9.90 7.13
N THR A 24 1.64 -10.07 5.94
CA THR A 24 2.87 -9.37 5.52
C THR A 24 2.64 -8.42 4.35
N GLN A 25 1.76 -8.80 3.40
CA GLN A 25 1.58 -8.10 2.13
C GLN A 25 0.14 -7.66 1.88
N ARG A 26 -0.04 -6.56 1.15
CA ARG A 26 -1.35 -6.03 0.77
C ARG A 26 -1.38 -5.64 -0.70
N ALA A 27 -2.53 -5.74 -1.37
CA ALA A 27 -2.66 -5.41 -2.77
C ALA A 27 -3.76 -4.36 -3.03
N ILE A 28 -3.50 -3.49 -3.99
CA ILE A 28 -4.49 -2.54 -4.53
C ILE A 28 -4.97 -3.12 -5.86
N GLY A 29 -6.26 -3.46 -5.91
CA GLY A 29 -6.98 -3.77 -7.14
C GLY A 29 -7.44 -2.47 -7.78
N PHE A 30 -7.02 -2.24 -9.02
CA PHE A 30 -7.57 -1.16 -9.83
C PHE A 30 -8.51 -1.78 -10.84
N HIS A 31 -9.75 -1.33 -10.86
CA HIS A 31 -10.72 -1.68 -11.90
C HIS A 31 -10.82 -0.54 -12.90
N GLU A 32 -11.11 -0.87 -14.15
CA GLU A 32 -11.34 0.13 -15.18
C GLU A 32 -12.59 0.96 -14.81
N GLY A 33 -12.41 2.29 -14.65
CA GLY A 33 -13.44 3.21 -14.16
C GLY A 33 -13.39 3.52 -12.66
N ASP A 34 -12.49 2.90 -11.89
CA ASP A 34 -12.34 3.18 -10.46
C ASP A 34 -11.71 4.55 -10.22
N LYS A 35 -12.23 5.30 -9.24
CA LYS A 35 -11.70 6.62 -8.88
C LYS A 35 -10.43 6.46 -8.05
N VAL A 36 -9.29 6.40 -8.73
CA VAL A 36 -7.97 6.38 -8.07
C VAL A 36 -7.76 7.68 -7.32
N ASN A 37 -7.68 7.59 -6.00
CA ASN A 37 -7.37 8.74 -5.16
C ASN A 37 -5.86 8.98 -5.17
N GLU A 38 -5.39 9.82 -6.10
CA GLU A 38 -3.96 10.11 -6.32
C GLU A 38 -3.23 10.60 -5.06
N LYS A 39 -3.91 11.40 -4.22
CA LYS A 39 -3.33 11.89 -2.96
C LYS A 39 -3.07 10.75 -1.98
N ALA A 40 -4.04 9.86 -1.84
CA ALA A 40 -3.93 8.68 -0.99
C ALA A 40 -2.88 7.70 -1.55
N LEU A 41 -2.85 7.49 -2.87
CA LEU A 41 -1.84 6.65 -3.52
C LEU A 41 -0.42 7.21 -3.33
N LYS A 42 -0.23 8.53 -3.49
CA LYS A 42 1.06 9.19 -3.28
C LYS A 42 1.53 9.03 -1.83
N ALA A 43 0.65 9.27 -0.86
CA ALA A 43 0.97 9.07 0.56
C ALA A 43 1.37 7.62 0.85
N ARG A 44 0.70 6.66 0.21
CA ARG A 44 0.99 5.23 0.31
C ARG A 44 2.38 4.87 -0.21
N ILE A 45 2.74 5.38 -1.39
CA ILE A 45 4.08 5.17 -1.96
C ILE A 45 5.15 5.77 -1.04
N GLN A 46 4.92 6.98 -0.51
CA GLN A 46 5.85 7.62 0.43
C GLN A 46 6.04 6.80 1.72
N ALA A 47 4.94 6.29 2.30
CA ALA A 47 5.00 5.42 3.47
C ALA A 47 5.76 4.11 3.18
N ALA A 48 5.49 3.47 2.03
CA ALA A 48 6.21 2.27 1.61
C ALA A 48 7.71 2.53 1.40
N VAL A 49 8.06 3.68 0.82
CA VAL A 49 9.46 4.12 0.67
C VAL A 49 10.12 4.34 2.03
N ALA A 50 9.42 4.94 3.00
CA ALA A 50 9.92 5.14 4.35
C ALA A 50 10.18 3.79 5.07
N VAL A 51 9.23 2.86 4.98
CA VAL A 51 9.37 1.48 5.51
C VAL A 51 10.56 0.76 4.85
N ASN A 52 10.73 0.90 3.53
CA ASN A 52 11.87 0.30 2.83
C ASN A 52 13.20 0.96 3.22
N LYS A 53 13.25 2.28 3.36
CA LYS A 53 14.43 3.00 3.85
C LYS A 53 14.80 2.61 5.28
N ALA A 54 13.82 2.46 6.16
CA ALA A 54 14.04 2.02 7.54
C ALA A 54 14.49 0.55 7.60
N GLY A 55 13.95 -0.31 6.73
CA GLY A 55 14.35 -1.72 6.63
C GLY A 55 15.67 -1.97 5.91
N ALA A 56 16.16 -1.03 5.10
CA ALA A 56 17.44 -1.10 4.39
C ALA A 56 18.66 -0.69 5.25
N LYS A 57 18.45 -0.37 6.53
CA LYS A 57 19.54 -0.09 7.49
C LYS A 57 19.98 -1.35 8.27
N ARG A 58 20.22 -2.45 7.55
CA ARG A 58 20.90 -3.64 8.07
C ARG A 58 22.04 -4.01 7.14
#